data_AF-A0A3S3REW5-F1
#
_entry.id   AF-A0A3S3REW5-F1
#
_cell.length_a   1.000
_cell.length_b   1.000
_cell.length_c   1.000
_cell.angle_alpha   90.00
_cell.angle_beta   90.00
_cell.angle_gamma   90.00
#
_symmetry.space_group_name_H-M   'P 1'
#
loop_
_entity.id
_entity.type
_entity.pdbx_description
1 polymer ?
#
loop_
_entity_poly.entity_id
_entity_poly.type
_entity_poly.pdbx_seq_one_letter_code
_entity_poly.pdbx_strand_id
1 'polypeptide(L)'
;PISDSGSYENEYISEISKKRAHLVVDPDSGLDRIAHVYQDQNGPYSVNLIKVNIALNKNSYYKIQLLESNEAKKKHQYWVYKAWGRIGTDIGKSIKKHFEWKSDAIKHFCEVFLDRTGNEWKNKNEFKKRPGDYHIVETHYGNTENGVFTFDNQLPNPIRDLILMIFNIGRIENQMKEFNLDFKKMLSGDFSKDRICKAYSVLDEISNMIETNEKSCTKMSGASNRFYSLIPHDFGTDTPIIIKDKKLLQEKLEMLDSLLHMEVAFETILDAHKENEDNIKRLYDRLDANIE
;
A
#
# COMPACT_ATOMS: atom_id res chain seq x y z
N PRO A 1 -1.98 -3.99 -35.21
CA PRO A 1 -2.93 -4.03 -34.08
C PRO A 1 -2.17 -3.86 -32.75
N ILE A 2 -1.77 -2.63 -32.42
CA ILE A 2 -1.02 -2.28 -31.18
C ILE A 2 -1.65 -1.03 -30.51
N SER A 3 -2.75 -0.49 -31.05
CA SER A 3 -3.28 0.82 -30.64
C SER A 3 -4.18 0.83 -29.39
N ASP A 4 -4.38 -0.29 -28.71
CA ASP A 4 -5.31 -0.38 -27.57
C ASP A 4 -4.62 -0.47 -26.20
N SER A 5 -3.35 -0.92 -26.10
CA SER A 5 -2.71 -1.11 -24.79
C SER A 5 -2.42 0.19 -24.03
N GLY A 6 -2.15 1.28 -24.77
CA GLY A 6 -1.84 2.58 -24.18
C GLY A 6 -3.05 3.31 -23.58
N SER A 7 -4.29 3.00 -23.99
CA SER A 7 -5.50 3.58 -23.38
C SER A 7 -5.81 2.91 -22.04
N TYR A 8 -5.66 1.58 -21.97
CA TYR A 8 -5.84 0.80 -20.76
C TYR A 8 -4.80 1.13 -19.69
N GLU A 9 -3.51 1.21 -20.03
CA GLU A 9 -2.45 1.57 -19.07
C GLU A 9 -2.66 3.00 -18.53
N ASN A 10 -3.13 3.92 -19.37
CA ASN A 10 -3.48 5.28 -18.96
C ASN A 10 -4.66 5.36 -18.00
N GLU A 11 -5.75 4.70 -18.32
CA GLU A 11 -6.94 4.67 -17.48
C GLU A 11 -6.61 3.98 -16.14
N TYR A 12 -5.81 2.91 -16.18
CA TYR A 12 -5.32 2.19 -15.01
C TYR A 12 -4.43 3.05 -14.12
N ILE A 13 -3.45 3.79 -14.67
CA ILE A 13 -2.60 4.69 -13.90
C ILE A 13 -3.39 5.87 -13.31
N SER A 14 -4.34 6.42 -14.06
CA SER A 14 -5.25 7.45 -13.56
C SER A 14 -6.10 6.92 -12.39
N GLU A 15 -6.62 5.70 -12.50
CA GLU A 15 -7.37 5.05 -11.42
C GLU A 15 -6.49 4.76 -10.19
N ILE A 16 -5.23 4.37 -10.40
CA ILE A 16 -4.22 4.15 -9.36
C ILE A 16 -3.81 5.47 -8.69
N SER A 17 -3.61 6.54 -9.47
CA SER A 17 -3.27 7.88 -8.98
C SER A 17 -4.40 8.47 -8.15
N LYS A 18 -5.67 8.20 -8.54
CA LYS A 18 -6.83 8.49 -7.71
C LYS A 18 -6.77 7.67 -6.41
N LYS A 19 -6.64 6.34 -6.48
CA LYS A 19 -6.58 5.45 -5.30
C LYS A 19 -5.41 5.72 -4.34
N ARG A 20 -4.38 6.44 -4.80
CA ARG A 20 -3.23 6.93 -4.03
C ARG A 20 -3.51 8.15 -3.17
N ALA A 21 -4.70 8.73 -3.14
CA ALA A 21 -4.95 9.76 -2.13
C ALA A 21 -5.56 9.10 -0.88
N HIS A 22 -5.05 9.43 0.31
CA HIS A 22 -5.79 9.28 1.57
C HIS A 22 -7.18 9.94 1.56
N LEU A 23 -7.47 10.70 0.50
CA LEU A 23 -8.70 11.38 0.19
C LEU A 23 -9.70 10.51 -0.57
N VAL A 24 -9.27 9.36 -1.10
CA VAL A 24 -10.16 8.46 -1.83
C VAL A 24 -10.91 7.54 -0.89
N VAL A 25 -12.21 7.66 -1.01
CA VAL A 25 -13.20 6.85 -0.34
C VAL A 25 -13.13 5.43 -0.87
N ASP A 26 -13.14 4.44 0.03
CA ASP A 26 -13.21 3.05 -0.35
C ASP A 26 -14.51 2.78 -1.16
N PRO A 27 -14.44 2.27 -2.40
CA PRO A 27 -15.62 1.99 -3.22
C PRO A 27 -16.60 1.03 -2.55
N ASP A 28 -16.12 0.11 -1.70
CA ASP A 28 -16.96 -0.83 -0.96
C ASP A 28 -17.83 -0.13 0.11
N SER A 29 -17.56 1.14 0.40
CA SER A 29 -18.46 1.97 1.20
C SER A 29 -19.75 2.35 0.45
N GLY A 30 -19.71 2.37 -0.89
CA GLY A 30 -20.76 2.92 -1.75
C GLY A 30 -20.96 4.43 -1.59
N LEU A 31 -19.96 5.15 -1.07
CA LEU A 31 -20.01 6.60 -0.84
C LEU A 31 -18.98 7.37 -1.68
N ASP A 32 -18.22 6.67 -2.53
CA ASP A 32 -17.11 7.19 -3.33
C ASP A 32 -17.47 8.34 -4.27
N ARG A 33 -18.74 8.41 -4.68
CA ARG A 33 -19.25 9.49 -5.56
C ARG A 33 -19.85 10.67 -4.81
N ILE A 34 -20.15 10.52 -3.51
CA ILE A 34 -20.97 11.49 -2.75
C ILE A 34 -20.31 11.99 -1.47
N ALA A 35 -19.14 11.46 -1.13
CA ALA A 35 -18.36 11.85 0.03
C ALA A 35 -16.87 11.98 -0.32
N HIS A 36 -16.12 12.59 0.59
CA HIS A 36 -14.66 12.62 0.60
C HIS A 36 -14.17 12.19 1.98
N VAL A 37 -12.91 11.76 2.09
CA VAL A 37 -12.32 11.50 3.40
C VAL A 37 -12.13 12.83 4.14
N TYR A 38 -12.62 12.89 5.37
CA TYR A 38 -12.45 14.05 6.24
C TYR A 38 -10.97 14.26 6.58
N GLN A 39 -10.52 15.51 6.57
CA GLN A 39 -9.17 15.90 6.95
C GLN A 39 -9.18 17.10 7.88
N ASP A 40 -8.21 17.15 8.79
CA ASP A 40 -7.91 18.32 9.60
C ASP A 40 -6.46 18.78 9.40
N GLN A 41 -5.99 19.69 10.25
CA GLN A 41 -4.60 20.18 10.24
C GLN A 41 -3.54 19.09 10.48
N ASN A 42 -3.91 17.95 11.06
CA ASN A 42 -3.03 16.79 11.30
C ASN A 42 -3.16 15.73 10.20
N GLY A 43 -3.90 16.05 9.14
CA GLY A 43 -4.07 15.23 7.95
C GLY A 43 -5.37 14.44 7.91
N PRO A 44 -5.46 13.46 6.99
CA PRO A 44 -6.68 12.73 6.69
C PRO A 44 -7.03 11.71 7.78
N TYR A 45 -8.32 11.54 8.03
CA TYR A 45 -8.88 10.50 8.90
C TYR A 45 -9.15 9.22 8.09
N SER A 46 -8.07 8.62 7.62
CA SER A 46 -8.05 7.33 6.94
C SER A 46 -6.81 6.57 7.39
N VAL A 47 -6.96 5.29 7.73
CA VAL A 47 -5.82 4.45 8.10
C VAL A 47 -6.05 2.99 7.75
N ASN A 48 -5.00 2.37 7.22
CA ASN A 48 -4.89 0.94 7.01
C ASN A 48 -4.05 0.33 8.15
N LEU A 49 -4.52 -0.79 8.65
CA LEU A 49 -3.92 -1.49 9.77
C LEU A 49 -3.70 -2.96 9.42
N ILE A 50 -2.62 -3.54 9.94
CA ILE A 50 -2.28 -4.96 9.76
C ILE A 50 -2.02 -5.64 11.08
N LYS A 51 -2.41 -6.92 11.19
CA LYS A 51 -2.11 -7.77 12.33
C LYS A 51 -1.75 -9.17 11.85
N VAL A 52 -0.51 -9.56 12.13
CA VAL A 52 -0.03 -10.92 11.90
C VAL A 52 0.25 -11.60 13.25
N ASN A 53 -0.23 -12.83 13.38
CA ASN A 53 0.11 -13.74 14.46
C ASN A 53 0.10 -15.18 13.92
N ILE A 54 1.30 -15.68 13.62
CA ILE A 54 1.54 -17.04 13.12
C ILE A 54 0.92 -18.09 14.04
N ALA A 55 1.13 -17.99 15.36
CA ALA A 55 0.66 -18.98 16.34
C ALA A 55 -0.87 -19.13 16.39
N LEU A 56 -1.60 -18.06 16.06
CA LEU A 56 -3.07 -18.04 16.02
C LEU A 56 -3.62 -18.13 14.59
N ASN A 57 -2.78 -18.38 13.58
CA ASN A 57 -3.13 -18.29 12.15
C ASN A 57 -3.90 -16.99 11.81
N LYS A 58 -3.43 -15.85 12.33
CA LYS A 58 -4.01 -14.54 12.03
C LYS A 58 -3.13 -13.81 11.02
N ASN A 59 -3.73 -13.44 9.90
CA ASN A 59 -3.17 -12.55 8.90
C ASN A 59 -4.27 -11.58 8.46
N SER A 60 -4.44 -10.49 9.21
CA SER A 60 -5.65 -9.67 9.13
C SER A 60 -5.33 -8.23 8.75
N TYR A 61 -6.21 -7.63 7.96
CA TYR A 61 -6.23 -6.19 7.72
C TYR A 61 -7.43 -5.54 8.41
N TYR A 62 -7.30 -4.26 8.68
CA TYR A 62 -8.39 -3.40 9.14
C TYR A 62 -8.22 -2.01 8.52
N LYS A 63 -9.24 -1.52 7.83
CA LYS A 63 -9.32 -0.16 7.29
C LYS A 63 -10.38 0.61 8.06
N ILE A 64 -10.10 1.87 8.34
CA ILE A 64 -11.09 2.81 8.85
C ILE A 64 -10.95 4.15 8.14
N GLN A 65 -12.10 4.71 7.73
CA GLN A 65 -12.20 6.02 7.09
C GLN A 65 -13.32 6.83 7.74
N LEU A 66 -13.06 8.10 8.04
CA LEU A 66 -14.09 9.09 8.34
C LEU A 66 -14.40 9.85 7.05
N LEU A 67 -15.66 9.83 6.64
CA LEU A 67 -16.14 10.37 5.38
C LEU A 67 -17.11 11.53 5.66
N GLU A 68 -16.98 12.61 4.90
CA GLU A 68 -17.87 13.78 4.95
C GLU A 68 -18.58 13.94 3.60
N SER A 69 -19.88 14.28 3.63
CA SER A 69 -20.66 14.46 2.41
C SER A 69 -20.16 15.66 1.58
N ASN A 70 -20.19 15.51 0.26
CA ASN A 70 -19.88 16.59 -0.68
C ASN A 70 -21.05 17.59 -0.85
N GLU A 71 -22.26 17.23 -0.39
CA GLU A 71 -23.45 18.04 -0.61
C GLU A 71 -23.57 19.20 0.40
N ALA A 72 -23.20 20.42 -0.02
CA ALA A 72 -23.32 21.62 0.80
C ALA A 72 -24.76 21.97 1.27
N LYS A 73 -25.79 21.39 0.65
CA LYS A 73 -27.22 21.69 0.92
C LYS A 73 -27.86 20.75 1.95
N LYS A 74 -27.29 19.56 2.19
CA LYS A 74 -27.73 18.66 3.25
C LYS A 74 -26.94 19.02 4.50
N LYS A 75 -27.60 19.07 5.67
CA LYS A 75 -26.92 19.21 6.98
C LYS A 75 -25.70 18.29 6.98
N HIS A 76 -24.50 18.81 7.26
CA HIS A 76 -23.22 18.09 7.18
C HIS A 76 -23.34 16.64 7.67
N GLN A 77 -23.35 15.68 6.73
CA GLN A 77 -23.47 14.26 7.05
C GLN A 77 -22.09 13.63 7.11
N TYR A 78 -21.89 12.78 8.12
CA TYR A 78 -20.63 12.09 8.35
C TYR A 78 -20.84 10.59 8.41
N TRP A 79 -19.87 9.82 7.94
CA TRP A 79 -19.85 8.37 8.08
C TRP A 79 -18.50 7.89 8.58
N VAL A 80 -18.49 6.91 9.48
CA VAL A 80 -17.30 6.11 9.74
C VAL A 80 -17.46 4.78 9.05
N TYR A 81 -16.65 4.56 8.02
CA TYR A 81 -16.54 3.30 7.29
C TYR A 81 -15.42 2.44 7.88
N LYS A 82 -15.68 1.15 8.06
CA LYS A 82 -14.73 0.18 8.57
C LYS A 82 -14.79 -1.06 7.70
N ALA A 83 -13.65 -1.59 7.30
CA ALA A 83 -13.52 -2.86 6.60
C ALA A 83 -12.45 -3.71 7.25
N TRP A 84 -12.67 -5.01 7.37
CA TRP A 84 -11.69 -5.92 7.93
C TRP A 84 -11.84 -7.30 7.36
N GLY A 85 -10.74 -8.03 7.31
CA GLY A 85 -10.73 -9.36 6.73
C GLY A 85 -9.36 -10.02 6.82
N ARG A 86 -9.26 -11.18 6.19
CA ARG A 86 -8.00 -11.89 6.01
C ARG A 86 -7.32 -11.37 4.74
N ILE A 87 -6.05 -11.02 4.86
CA ILE A 87 -5.27 -10.47 3.74
C ILE A 87 -5.20 -11.50 2.61
N GLY A 88 -5.44 -11.04 1.38
CA GLY A 88 -5.34 -11.85 0.17
C GLY A 88 -6.55 -12.75 -0.13
N THR A 89 -7.65 -12.55 0.59
CA THR A 89 -8.88 -13.34 0.40
C THR A 89 -10.11 -12.47 0.45
N ASP A 90 -11.21 -12.96 -0.10
CA ASP A 90 -12.54 -12.32 0.00
C ASP A 90 -13.19 -12.50 1.38
N ILE A 91 -12.47 -13.11 2.34
CA ILE A 91 -12.96 -13.31 3.70
C ILE A 91 -12.85 -11.99 4.46
N GLY A 92 -13.96 -11.26 4.52
CA GLY A 92 -14.02 -10.00 5.25
C GLY A 92 -15.44 -9.51 5.45
N LYS A 93 -15.57 -8.40 6.16
CA LYS A 93 -16.80 -7.65 6.33
C LYS A 93 -16.49 -6.16 6.30
N SER A 94 -17.48 -5.38 5.87
CA SER A 94 -17.46 -3.93 6.00
C SER A 94 -18.72 -3.44 6.68
N ILE A 95 -18.61 -2.29 7.34
CA ILE A 95 -19.74 -1.59 7.96
C ILE A 95 -19.51 -0.08 7.86
N LYS A 96 -20.59 0.65 7.59
CA LYS A 96 -20.62 2.11 7.70
C LYS A 96 -21.62 2.53 8.75
N LYS A 97 -21.25 3.52 9.56
CA LYS A 97 -22.14 4.12 10.56
C LYS A 97 -22.29 5.61 10.25
N HIS A 98 -23.53 6.07 10.16
CA HIS A 98 -23.87 7.49 9.93
C HIS A 98 -23.82 8.28 11.25
N PHE A 99 -23.45 9.55 11.14
CA PHE A 99 -23.39 10.53 12.21
C PHE A 99 -23.89 11.89 11.71
N GLU A 100 -24.69 12.57 12.53
CA GLU A 100 -25.16 13.93 12.24
C GLU A 100 -24.13 15.00 12.61
N TRP A 101 -23.26 14.72 13.59
CA TRP A 101 -22.30 15.66 14.12
C TRP A 101 -20.88 15.21 13.86
N LYS A 102 -20.06 16.14 13.36
CA LYS A 102 -18.63 15.93 13.10
C LYS A 102 -17.89 15.42 14.34
N SER A 103 -18.17 16.00 15.50
CA SER A 103 -17.54 15.64 16.77
C SER A 103 -17.76 14.18 17.13
N ASP A 104 -18.97 13.66 16.91
CA ASP A 104 -19.33 12.28 17.25
C ASP A 104 -18.66 11.29 16.30
N ALA A 105 -18.58 11.65 15.02
CA ALA A 105 -17.91 10.85 14.01
C ALA A 105 -16.39 10.77 14.26
N ILE A 106 -15.74 11.90 14.58
CA ILE A 106 -14.33 11.96 14.98
C ILE A 106 -14.11 11.14 16.25
N LYS A 107 -14.96 11.29 17.27
CA LYS A 107 -14.86 10.54 18.52
C LYS A 107 -14.93 9.04 18.25
N HIS A 108 -15.90 8.59 17.45
CA HIS A 108 -16.04 7.18 17.11
C HIS A 108 -14.82 6.63 16.32
N PHE A 109 -14.29 7.41 15.37
CA PHE A 109 -13.07 7.04 14.66
C PHE A 109 -11.91 6.82 15.63
N CYS A 110 -11.67 7.78 16.53
CA CYS A 110 -10.60 7.72 17.52
C CYS A 110 -10.77 6.55 18.50
N GLU A 111 -12.00 6.26 18.94
CA GLU A 111 -12.32 5.11 19.80
C GLU A 111 -11.98 3.78 19.11
N VAL A 112 -12.37 3.63 17.84
CA VAL A 112 -12.06 2.41 17.08
C VAL A 112 -10.55 2.28 16.86
N PHE A 113 -9.87 3.37 16.50
CA PHE A 113 -8.41 3.35 16.34
C PHE A 113 -7.70 2.95 17.63
N LEU A 114 -8.12 3.51 18.76
CA LEU A 114 -7.60 3.16 20.09
C LEU A 114 -7.89 1.70 20.46
N ASP A 115 -9.09 1.20 20.22
CA ASP A 115 -9.46 -0.21 20.47
C ASP A 115 -8.60 -1.18 19.64
N ARG A 116 -8.33 -0.85 18.37
CA ARG A 116 -7.60 -1.73 17.47
C ARG A 116 -6.08 -1.70 17.65
N THR A 117 -5.53 -0.57 18.08
CA THR A 117 -4.08 -0.37 18.12
C THR A 117 -3.52 -0.13 19.51
N GLY A 118 -4.37 0.20 20.49
CA GLY A 118 -3.98 0.71 21.80
C GLY A 118 -3.37 2.12 21.78
N ASN A 119 -3.26 2.78 20.64
CA ASN A 119 -2.66 4.11 20.50
C ASN A 119 -3.75 5.18 20.32
N GLU A 120 -3.52 6.39 20.85
CA GLU A 120 -4.43 7.51 20.63
C GLU A 120 -4.19 8.12 19.24
N TRP A 121 -5.26 8.42 18.48
CA TRP A 121 -5.13 8.96 17.12
C TRP A 121 -4.35 10.28 17.05
N LYS A 122 -4.52 11.16 18.05
CA LYS A 122 -3.76 12.42 18.17
C LYS A 122 -2.25 12.22 18.22
N ASN A 123 -1.79 11.06 18.67
CA ASN A 123 -0.37 10.70 18.80
C ASN A 123 0.05 9.67 17.74
N LYS A 124 -0.65 9.59 16.59
CA LYS A 124 -0.36 8.63 15.52
C LYS A 124 1.09 8.70 14.99
N ASN A 125 1.72 9.87 15.06
CA ASN A 125 3.12 10.06 14.63
C ASN A 125 4.13 9.43 15.61
N GLU A 126 3.72 9.15 16.85
CA GLU A 126 4.51 8.45 17.88
C GLU A 126 4.00 7.01 18.08
N PHE A 127 3.50 6.39 17.01
CA PHE A 127 2.88 5.07 17.07
C PHE A 127 3.82 4.02 17.68
N LYS A 128 3.33 3.29 18.68
CA LYS A 128 4.06 2.16 19.28
C LYS A 128 3.30 0.87 19.09
N LYS A 129 3.89 -0.07 18.36
CA LYS A 129 3.31 -1.40 18.17
C LYS A 129 3.18 -2.11 19.52
N ARG A 130 1.95 -2.51 19.86
CA ARG A 130 1.68 -3.35 21.04
C ARG A 130 1.58 -4.83 20.68
N PRO A 131 2.07 -5.75 21.51
CA PRO A 131 1.85 -7.18 21.32
C PRO A 131 0.35 -7.49 21.20
N GLY A 132 -0.03 -8.27 20.19
CA GLY A 132 -1.43 -8.66 20.00
C GLY A 132 -2.33 -7.61 19.33
N ASP A 133 -1.93 -6.35 19.18
CA ASP A 133 -2.77 -5.32 18.54
C ASP A 133 -2.45 -5.16 17.04
N TYR A 134 -3.20 -4.32 16.33
CA TYR A 134 -2.86 -3.95 14.96
C TYR A 134 -1.66 -2.99 14.89
N HIS A 135 -0.93 -3.01 13.78
CA HIS A 135 0.13 -2.07 13.40
C HIS A 135 -0.39 -1.12 12.31
N ILE A 136 0.06 0.13 12.30
CA ILE A 136 -0.23 1.05 11.19
C ILE A 136 0.54 0.60 9.95
N VAL A 137 -0.15 0.57 8.82
CA VAL A 137 0.52 0.54 7.53
C VAL A 137 0.70 2.01 7.15
N GLU A 138 1.95 2.49 7.24
CA GLU A 138 2.29 3.85 6.85
C GLU A 138 2.14 3.95 5.35
N THR A 139 1.38 4.94 4.94
CA THR A 139 0.92 5.11 3.58
C THR A 139 1.31 6.55 3.24
N HIS A 140 2.43 6.75 2.55
CA HIS A 140 2.88 8.07 2.12
C HIS A 140 2.32 8.36 0.73
N TYR A 141 1.68 9.51 0.56
CA TYR A 141 1.27 9.93 -0.79
C TYR A 141 1.43 11.43 -1.00
N GLY A 142 2.07 11.77 -2.11
CA GLY A 142 1.95 13.08 -2.74
C GLY A 142 0.67 13.13 -3.58
N ASN A 143 0.09 14.33 -3.70
CA ASN A 143 -0.98 14.61 -4.65
C ASN A 143 -0.49 14.26 -6.06
N THR A 144 -1.11 13.27 -6.71
CA THR A 144 -0.93 13.01 -8.13
C THR A 144 -2.27 13.22 -8.80
N GLU A 145 -2.46 14.42 -9.35
CA GLU A 145 -3.52 14.70 -10.30
C GLU A 145 -3.27 13.91 -11.60
N ASN A 146 -4.35 13.63 -12.33
CA ASN A 146 -4.40 12.65 -13.41
C ASN A 146 -3.48 13.01 -14.59
N GLY A 147 -2.41 12.26 -14.82
CA GLY A 147 -1.59 12.37 -16.03
C GLY A 147 -1.91 11.26 -17.04
N VAL A 148 -2.43 11.64 -18.22
CA VAL A 148 -2.58 10.75 -19.39
C VAL A 148 -1.25 10.73 -20.16
N PHE A 149 -0.73 9.55 -20.54
CA PHE A 149 0.35 9.40 -21.53
C PHE A 149 -0.11 10.02 -22.85
N THR A 150 0.39 11.22 -23.12
CA THR A 150 0.39 11.80 -24.45
C THR A 150 1.58 11.25 -25.21
N PHE A 151 1.32 10.60 -26.34
CA PHE A 151 2.35 10.12 -27.24
C PHE A 151 2.72 11.24 -28.20
N ASP A 152 3.95 11.76 -28.12
CA ASP A 152 4.51 12.55 -29.21
C ASP A 152 5.81 11.92 -29.74
N ASN A 153 6.10 12.18 -31.02
CA ASN A 153 7.03 11.42 -31.85
C ASN A 153 8.49 11.84 -31.73
N GLN A 154 8.93 12.38 -30.59
CA GLN A 154 10.30 12.91 -30.44
C GLN A 154 11.36 11.81 -30.23
N LEU A 155 10.97 10.61 -29.79
CA LEU A 155 11.86 9.47 -29.63
C LEU A 155 11.71 8.47 -30.79
N PRO A 156 12.82 7.89 -31.28
CA PRO A 156 12.80 6.75 -32.20
C PRO A 156 11.93 5.61 -31.66
N ASN A 157 11.18 4.95 -32.53
CA ASN A 157 10.30 3.84 -32.15
C ASN A 157 11.01 2.74 -31.32
N PRO A 158 12.26 2.32 -31.66
CA PRO A 158 12.96 1.32 -30.83
C PRO A 158 13.22 1.78 -29.40
N ILE A 159 13.55 3.06 -29.20
CA ILE A 159 13.80 3.63 -27.87
C ILE A 159 12.49 3.74 -27.09
N ARG A 160 11.41 4.12 -27.77
CA ARG A 160 10.06 4.15 -27.18
C ARG A 160 9.62 2.77 -26.72
N ASP A 161 9.78 1.75 -27.56
CA ASP A 161 9.42 0.37 -27.23
C ASP A 161 10.26 -0.15 -26.06
N LEU A 162 11.55 0.22 -25.99
CA LEU A 162 12.42 -0.09 -24.86
C LEU A 162 11.93 0.55 -23.55
N ILE A 163 11.58 1.83 -23.57
CA ILE A 163 11.07 2.53 -22.37
C ILE A 163 9.76 1.90 -21.90
N LEU A 164 8.83 1.60 -22.82
CA LEU A 164 7.57 0.93 -22.51
C LEU A 164 7.78 -0.49 -21.98
N MET A 165 8.84 -1.16 -22.43
CA MET A 165 9.22 -2.48 -21.92
C MET A 165 9.78 -2.41 -20.49
N ILE A 166 10.58 -1.38 -20.18
CA ILE A 166 11.20 -1.18 -18.87
C ILE A 166 10.15 -0.73 -17.83
N PHE A 167 9.33 0.26 -18.17
CA PHE A 167 8.33 0.85 -17.28
C PHE A 167 6.93 0.23 -17.45
N ASN A 168 6.87 -1.09 -17.64
CA ASN A 168 5.60 -1.79 -17.82
C ASN A 168 4.94 -2.12 -16.47
N ILE A 169 3.82 -1.45 -16.16
CA ILE A 169 3.09 -1.64 -14.91
C ILE A 169 2.50 -3.04 -14.79
N GLY A 170 2.02 -3.62 -15.89
CA GLY A 170 1.49 -4.98 -15.89
C GLY A 170 2.55 -6.01 -15.47
N ARG A 171 3.81 -5.81 -15.85
CA ARG A 171 4.93 -6.66 -15.41
C ARG A 171 5.23 -6.49 -13.92
N ILE A 172 5.26 -5.26 -13.42
CA ILE A 172 5.42 -4.96 -11.99
C ILE A 172 4.29 -5.63 -11.18
N GLU A 173 3.04 -5.55 -11.67
CA GLU A 173 1.90 -6.19 -11.04
C GLU A 173 2.03 -7.73 -11.01
N ASN A 174 2.44 -8.33 -12.13
CA ASN A 174 2.61 -9.78 -12.20
C ASN A 174 3.72 -10.27 -11.26
N GLN A 175 4.85 -9.56 -11.20
CA GLN A 175 5.95 -9.88 -10.29
C GLN A 175 5.52 -9.76 -8.81
N MET A 176 4.67 -8.80 -8.48
CA MET A 176 4.09 -8.67 -7.13
C MET A 176 3.20 -9.85 -6.75
N LYS A 177 2.39 -10.33 -7.70
CA LYS A 177 1.55 -11.52 -7.50
C LYS A 177 2.40 -12.77 -7.28
N GLU A 178 3.52 -12.93 -7.99
CA GLU A 178 4.45 -14.04 -7.77
C GLU A 178 5.03 -14.08 -6.36
N PHE A 179 5.25 -12.90 -5.75
CA PHE A 179 5.67 -12.80 -4.36
C PHE A 179 4.54 -12.97 -3.33
N ASN A 180 3.31 -13.23 -3.78
CA ASN A 180 2.10 -13.22 -2.96
C ASN A 180 1.90 -11.87 -2.25
N LEU A 181 2.18 -10.78 -2.96
CA LEU A 181 1.99 -9.43 -2.48
C LEU A 181 0.85 -8.77 -3.24
N ASP A 182 0.08 -7.97 -2.51
CA ASP A 182 -1.03 -7.23 -3.09
C ASP A 182 -0.49 -5.96 -3.77
N PHE A 183 -0.43 -5.99 -5.11
CA PHE A 183 0.01 -4.87 -5.92
C PHE A 183 -0.77 -3.59 -5.60
N LYS A 184 -2.09 -3.68 -5.35
CA LYS A 184 -2.90 -2.50 -5.01
C LYS A 184 -2.48 -1.89 -3.68
N LYS A 185 -2.00 -2.69 -2.73
CA LYS A 185 -1.46 -2.21 -1.46
C LYS A 185 -0.07 -1.60 -1.63
N MET A 186 0.77 -2.14 -2.51
CA MET A 186 2.02 -1.44 -2.86
C MET A 186 1.74 -0.09 -3.47
N LEU A 187 0.84 -0.06 -4.44
CA LEU A 187 0.37 1.17 -5.01
C LEU A 187 -0.23 2.10 -3.96
N SER A 188 -0.68 1.56 -2.84
CA SER A 188 -1.16 2.33 -1.72
C SER A 188 -0.04 2.86 -0.81
N GLY A 189 1.22 2.89 -1.22
CA GLY A 189 2.31 3.45 -0.39
C GLY A 189 2.61 2.62 0.86
N ASP A 190 2.02 1.42 0.97
CA ASP A 190 2.15 0.51 2.12
C ASP A 190 3.54 -0.16 2.21
N PHE A 191 4.38 -0.05 1.17
CA PHE A 191 5.77 -0.54 1.13
C PHE A 191 6.77 0.60 0.90
N SER A 192 6.63 1.70 1.62
CA SER A 192 7.62 2.78 1.57
C SER A 192 9.06 2.25 1.73
N LYS A 193 10.03 2.96 1.15
CA LYS A 193 11.47 2.61 1.27
C LYS A 193 11.87 2.35 2.72
N ASP A 194 11.38 3.16 3.66
CA ASP A 194 11.62 2.98 5.09
C ASP A 194 11.08 1.64 5.63
N ARG A 195 9.88 1.22 5.22
CA ARG A 195 9.32 -0.09 5.60
C ARG A 195 10.11 -1.26 5.01
N ILE A 196 10.54 -1.14 3.75
CA ILE A 196 11.40 -2.13 3.10
C ILE A 196 12.74 -2.21 3.85
N CYS A 197 13.37 -1.09 4.17
CA CYS A 197 14.61 -1.04 4.96
C CYS A 197 14.44 -1.68 6.35
N LYS A 198 13.35 -1.36 7.06
CA LYS A 198 13.02 -2.02 8.35
C LYS A 198 12.84 -3.53 8.18
N ALA A 199 12.25 -3.98 7.06
CA ALA A 199 12.08 -5.40 6.78
C ALA A 199 13.43 -6.10 6.54
N TYR A 200 14.39 -5.46 5.85
CA TYR A 200 15.76 -5.99 5.76
C TYR A 200 16.41 -6.16 7.11
N SER A 201 16.28 -5.18 8.01
CA SER A 201 16.84 -5.30 9.37
C SER A 201 16.26 -6.49 10.13
N VAL A 202 14.98 -6.80 9.92
CA VAL A 202 14.35 -8.01 10.51
C VAL A 202 14.87 -9.29 9.85
N LEU A 203 15.08 -9.32 8.53
CA LEU A 203 15.67 -10.48 7.86
C LEU A 203 17.13 -10.69 8.25
N ASP A 204 17.90 -9.64 8.50
CA ASP A 204 19.28 -9.72 9.01
C ASP A 204 19.30 -10.32 10.43
N GLU A 205 18.37 -9.90 11.29
CA GLU A 205 18.17 -10.53 12.61
C GLU A 205 17.87 -12.04 12.47
N ILE A 206 17.00 -12.41 11.53
CA ILE A 206 16.68 -13.82 11.25
C ILE A 206 17.90 -14.58 10.71
N SER A 207 18.70 -13.96 9.83
CA SER A 207 19.94 -14.54 9.31
C SER A 207 20.89 -14.91 10.45
N ASN A 208 21.13 -13.96 11.35
CA ASN A 208 21.96 -14.16 12.55
C ASN A 208 21.40 -15.30 13.45
N MET A 209 20.08 -15.38 13.60
CA MET A 209 19.45 -16.49 14.35
C MET A 209 19.63 -17.85 13.67
N ILE A 210 19.58 -17.91 12.34
CA ILE A 210 19.81 -19.14 11.57
C ILE A 210 21.28 -19.57 11.69
N GLU A 211 22.23 -18.64 11.58
CA GLU A 211 23.66 -18.93 11.68
C GLU A 211 24.09 -19.39 13.08
N THR A 212 23.52 -18.80 14.13
CA THR A 212 23.74 -19.21 15.52
C THR A 212 22.95 -20.44 15.92
N ASN A 213 22.17 -21.02 14.99
CA ASN A 213 21.32 -22.20 15.20
C ASN A 213 20.37 -22.03 16.40
N GLU A 214 19.70 -20.86 16.47
CA GLU A 214 18.77 -20.50 17.54
C GLU A 214 17.64 -21.54 17.64
N LYS A 215 17.53 -22.16 18.82
CA LYS A 215 16.56 -23.24 19.09
C LYS A 215 15.19 -22.70 19.52
N SER A 216 15.12 -21.41 19.87
CA SER A 216 13.91 -20.77 20.31
C SER A 216 12.93 -20.52 19.15
N CYS A 217 11.98 -21.44 18.97
CA CYS A 217 10.87 -21.25 18.03
C CYS A 217 10.07 -19.96 18.29
N THR A 218 10.01 -19.48 19.54
CA THR A 218 9.28 -18.25 19.90
C THR A 218 9.98 -16.99 19.37
N LYS A 219 11.31 -16.94 19.41
CA LYS A 219 12.08 -15.81 18.83
C LYS A 219 11.96 -15.79 17.31
N MET A 220 12.16 -16.95 16.66
CA MET A 220 12.01 -17.10 15.20
C MET A 220 10.60 -16.70 14.73
N SER A 221 9.57 -17.18 15.43
CA SER A 221 8.18 -16.79 15.14
C SER A 221 7.96 -15.30 15.39
N GLY A 222 8.54 -14.73 16.45
CA GLY A 222 8.48 -13.31 16.75
C GLY A 222 9.06 -12.44 15.62
N ALA A 223 10.26 -12.79 15.13
CA ALA A 223 10.90 -12.09 14.02
C ALA A 223 10.11 -12.25 12.72
N SER A 224 9.63 -13.46 12.41
CA SER A 224 8.76 -13.72 11.25
C SER A 224 7.46 -12.91 11.31
N ASN A 225 6.81 -12.82 12.48
CA ASN A 225 5.61 -11.98 12.67
C ASN A 225 5.90 -10.49 12.42
N ARG A 226 7.06 -9.99 12.86
CA ARG A 226 7.47 -8.60 12.59
C ARG A 226 7.66 -8.38 11.10
N PHE A 227 8.35 -9.29 10.41
CA PHE A 227 8.54 -9.23 8.97
C PHE A 227 7.21 -9.15 8.21
N TYR A 228 6.27 -10.06 8.46
CA TYR A 228 4.96 -10.04 7.78
C TYR A 228 4.05 -8.88 8.19
N SER A 229 4.32 -8.23 9.33
CA SER A 229 3.63 -6.99 9.71
C SER A 229 4.19 -5.77 8.96
N LEU A 230 5.46 -5.82 8.54
CA LEU A 230 6.10 -4.80 7.71
C LEU A 230 5.74 -5.00 6.24
N ILE A 231 5.77 -6.25 5.77
CA ILE A 231 5.48 -6.63 4.39
C ILE A 231 4.23 -7.52 4.37
N PRO A 232 3.02 -6.96 4.15
CA PRO A 232 1.80 -7.74 4.05
C PRO A 232 1.88 -8.82 2.96
N HIS A 233 1.75 -10.08 3.36
CA HIS A 233 1.71 -11.22 2.43
C HIS A 233 0.32 -11.82 2.36
N ASP A 234 -0.02 -12.31 1.17
CA ASP A 234 -1.11 -13.22 0.94
C ASP A 234 -0.66 -14.66 1.27
N PHE A 235 -1.42 -15.32 2.13
CA PHE A 235 -1.22 -16.74 2.46
C PHE A 235 -2.49 -17.55 2.17
N GLY A 236 -3.46 -16.99 1.43
CA GLY A 236 -4.79 -17.57 1.28
C GLY A 236 -5.39 -17.85 2.65
N THR A 237 -5.85 -19.08 2.88
CA THR A 237 -6.34 -19.57 4.18
C THR A 237 -5.25 -20.18 5.07
N ASP A 238 -4.05 -20.36 4.54
CA ASP A 238 -2.96 -21.09 5.18
C ASP A 238 -2.25 -20.26 6.24
N THR A 239 -1.60 -20.94 7.17
CA THR A 239 -0.88 -20.27 8.26
C THR A 239 0.38 -19.59 7.73
N PRO A 240 0.63 -18.31 8.10
CA PRO A 240 1.88 -17.64 7.72
C PRO A 240 3.11 -18.46 8.13
N ILE A 241 4.07 -18.58 7.22
CA ILE A 241 5.20 -19.51 7.34
C ILE A 241 6.27 -18.91 8.25
N ILE A 242 6.91 -19.71 9.10
CA ILE A 242 8.05 -19.22 9.90
C ILE A 242 9.32 -19.23 9.04
N ILE A 243 10.01 -18.09 8.94
CA ILE A 243 11.29 -17.96 8.24
C ILE A 243 12.38 -18.56 9.13
N LYS A 244 12.78 -19.80 8.84
CA LYS A 244 13.72 -20.58 9.67
C LYS A 244 14.83 -21.26 8.89
N ASP A 245 14.76 -21.26 7.57
CA ASP A 245 15.73 -21.92 6.70
C ASP A 245 16.37 -20.90 5.74
N LYS A 246 17.60 -21.21 5.33
CA LYS A 246 18.39 -20.32 4.46
C LYS A 246 17.75 -20.10 3.10
N LYS A 247 17.01 -21.10 2.60
CA LYS A 247 16.37 -21.03 1.29
C LYS A 247 15.24 -19.99 1.30
N LEU A 248 14.33 -20.09 2.27
CA LEU A 248 13.22 -19.17 2.46
C LEU A 248 13.72 -17.77 2.83
N LEU A 249 14.79 -17.66 3.63
CA LEU A 249 15.42 -16.36 3.89
C LEU A 249 15.92 -15.71 2.60
N GLN A 250 16.65 -16.47 1.76
CA GLN A 250 17.14 -15.98 0.47
C GLN A 250 16.00 -15.56 -0.45
N GLU A 251 14.95 -16.37 -0.56
CA GLU A 251 13.73 -16.02 -1.33
C GLU A 251 13.11 -14.69 -0.82
N LYS A 252 13.11 -14.45 0.50
CA LYS A 252 12.60 -13.18 1.07
C LYS A 252 13.55 -12.00 0.87
N LEU A 253 14.86 -12.20 0.83
CA LEU A 253 15.82 -11.14 0.49
C LEU A 253 15.67 -10.72 -0.98
N GLU A 254 15.64 -11.68 -1.90
CA GLU A 254 15.43 -11.43 -3.34
C GLU A 254 14.11 -10.71 -3.61
N MET A 255 13.07 -11.08 -2.84
CA MET A 255 11.80 -10.37 -2.85
C MET A 255 11.95 -8.91 -2.42
N LEU A 256 12.65 -8.62 -1.30
CA LEU A 256 12.86 -7.24 -0.87
C LEU A 256 13.68 -6.42 -1.89
N ASP A 257 14.68 -7.03 -2.53
CA ASP A 257 15.50 -6.36 -3.57
C ASP A 257 14.61 -5.97 -4.75
N SER A 258 13.77 -6.92 -5.18
CA SER A 258 12.80 -6.71 -6.25
C SER A 258 11.79 -5.62 -5.88
N LEU A 259 11.26 -5.64 -4.65
CA LEU A 259 10.35 -4.62 -4.13
C LEU A 259 10.98 -3.22 -4.17
N LEU A 260 12.24 -3.10 -3.78
CA LEU A 260 12.95 -1.83 -3.77
C LEU A 260 13.13 -1.27 -5.18
N HIS A 261 13.53 -2.10 -6.14
CA HIS A 261 13.65 -1.69 -7.55
C HIS A 261 12.29 -1.30 -8.13
N MET A 262 11.23 -2.05 -7.82
CA MET A 262 9.87 -1.74 -8.26
C MET A 262 9.36 -0.41 -7.69
N GLU A 263 9.63 -0.11 -6.41
CA GLU A 263 9.25 1.16 -5.79
C GLU A 263 9.94 2.35 -6.48
N VAL A 264 11.24 2.23 -6.79
CA VAL A 264 12.00 3.27 -7.51
C VAL A 264 11.49 3.46 -8.94
N ALA A 265 11.26 2.35 -9.67
CA ALA A 265 10.69 2.41 -11.01
C ALA A 265 9.31 3.07 -11.00
N PHE A 266 8.50 2.75 -9.99
CA PHE A 266 7.16 3.30 -9.84
C PHE A 266 7.14 4.79 -9.45
N GLU A 267 7.99 5.21 -8.50
CA GLU A 267 8.18 6.64 -8.19
C GLU A 267 8.55 7.43 -9.45
N THR A 268 9.42 6.87 -10.29
CA THR A 268 9.86 7.47 -11.55
C THR A 268 8.68 7.62 -12.53
N ILE A 269 7.82 6.60 -12.65
CA ILE A 269 6.59 6.64 -13.44
C ILE A 269 5.69 7.77 -12.93
N LEU A 270 5.38 7.81 -11.63
CA LEU A 270 4.51 8.83 -11.06
C LEU A 270 5.02 10.26 -11.24
N ASP A 271 6.32 10.46 -11.06
CA ASP A 271 6.92 11.79 -11.22
C ASP A 271 6.81 12.27 -12.68
N ALA A 272 6.89 11.35 -13.65
CA ALA A 272 6.60 11.70 -15.04
C ALA A 272 5.14 12.14 -15.22
N HIS A 273 4.17 11.51 -14.54
CA HIS A 273 2.74 11.82 -14.65
C HIS A 273 2.27 13.15 -14.02
N LYS A 274 3.06 13.80 -13.16
CA LYS A 274 2.63 15.01 -12.43
C LYS A 274 2.53 16.27 -13.28
N GLU A 275 3.13 16.30 -14.45
CA GLU A 275 3.17 17.49 -15.30
C GLU A 275 2.64 17.08 -16.67
N ASN A 276 1.69 17.85 -17.22
CA ASN A 276 0.93 17.54 -18.45
C ASN A 276 1.77 17.58 -19.76
N GLU A 277 3.00 17.08 -19.74
CA GLU A 277 3.93 17.01 -20.87
C GLU A 277 4.30 15.55 -21.22
N ASP A 278 5.11 15.35 -22.27
CA ASP A 278 5.50 14.05 -22.83
C ASP A 278 6.14 13.11 -21.79
N ASN A 279 5.29 12.25 -21.21
CA ASN A 279 5.65 11.30 -20.17
C ASN A 279 6.73 10.29 -20.61
N ILE A 280 6.80 9.91 -21.89
CA ILE A 280 7.78 8.91 -22.37
C ILE A 280 9.17 9.53 -22.46
N LYS A 281 9.27 10.75 -23.01
CA LYS A 281 10.54 11.47 -23.04
C LYS A 281 11.07 11.75 -21.64
N ARG A 282 10.21 12.06 -20.68
CA ARG A 282 10.62 12.24 -19.28
C ARG A 282 11.12 10.94 -18.65
N LEU A 283 10.44 9.82 -18.93
CA LEU A 283 10.93 8.51 -18.51
C LEU A 283 12.32 8.21 -19.10
N TYR A 284 12.56 8.57 -20.37
CA TYR A 284 13.88 8.50 -20.99
C TYR A 284 14.91 9.37 -20.27
N ASP A 285 14.61 10.66 -20.09
CA ASP A 285 15.52 11.62 -19.44
C ASP A 285 15.86 11.20 -18.00
N ARG A 286 14.92 10.55 -17.30
CA ARG A 286 15.11 10.01 -15.94
C ARG A 286 15.98 8.76 -15.88
N LEU A 287 16.16 8.03 -16.98
CA LEU A 287 17.13 6.94 -17.04
C LEU A 287 18.58 7.45 -16.97
N ASP A 288 18.79 8.76 -17.22
CA ASP A 288 20.11 9.42 -17.22
C ASP A 288 21.14 8.65 -18.06
N ALA A 289 20.69 8.16 -19.22
CA ALA A 289 21.48 7.33 -20.12
C ALA A 289 21.25 7.77 -21.57
N ASN A 290 22.34 7.86 -22.35
CA ASN A 290 22.26 8.06 -23.80
C ASN A 290 22.13 6.69 -24.48
N ILE A 291 20.95 6.39 -25.01
CA ILE A 291 20.64 5.12 -25.69
C ILE A 291 20.62 5.40 -27.19
N GLU A 292 21.53 4.77 -27.93
CA GLU A 292 21.67 4.88 -29.39
C GLU A 292 21.34 3.56 -30.09
#